data_AF-A0A1F4DLD8-F1
#
_entry.id   AF-A0A1F4DLD8-F1
#
_cell.length_a   1.000
_cell.length_b   1.000
_cell.length_c   1.000
_cell.angle_alpha   90.00
_cell.angle_beta   90.00
_cell.angle_gamma   90.00
#
_symmetry.space_group_name_H-M   'P 1'
#
loop_
_entity.id
_entity.type
_entity.pdbx_description
1 polymer ?
#
loop_
_entity_poly.entity_id
_entity_poly.type
_entity_poly.pdbx_seq_one_letter_code
_entity_poly.pdbx_strand_id
1 'polypeptide(L)'
;MGMHIGLAADRRCGRERRTFDDPSYFGPERRSGLDRRSATEGRGFLNLQPFAAGESAVCVEAGAAAGHRLVARNDHHLSSPLVVVKRLESEFAYVEADAAAGHRHVLEMMSQLEARKGDRRTFVCDERLERLNTVKDRAVYVHFGDDPSSETEYLCTVVIPGEPLVFQYESATHERAAWLLLKRCAKVLGYDIDDVKADVRLGSLSLQPQY
;
A
#
# COMPACT_ATOMS: atom_id res chain seq x y z
N MET A 1 -60.52 22.20 -3.29
CA MET A 1 -60.27 20.94 -2.55
C MET A 1 -58.98 21.13 -1.77
N GLY A 2 -59.11 21.35 -0.46
CA GLY A 2 -57.97 21.58 0.42
C GLY A 2 -57.42 20.26 0.95
N MET A 3 -56.10 20.12 0.97
CA MET A 3 -55.42 19.10 1.77
C MET A 3 -54.54 19.81 2.79
N HIS A 4 -54.96 19.69 4.05
CA HIS A 4 -54.25 20.12 5.23
C HIS A 4 -53.26 19.03 5.69
N ILE A 5 -52.04 19.48 6.01
CA ILE A 5 -51.23 19.19 7.21
C ILE A 5 -50.97 17.73 7.60
N GLY A 6 -49.67 17.41 7.70
CA GLY A 6 -49.15 16.32 8.53
C GLY A 6 -47.69 16.55 8.91
N LEU A 7 -47.41 17.55 9.75
CA LEU A 7 -46.09 17.74 10.39
C LEU A 7 -45.92 16.70 11.51
N ALA A 8 -45.09 15.69 11.27
CA ALA A 8 -44.67 14.73 12.30
C ALA A 8 -43.49 15.30 13.09
N ALA A 9 -43.72 15.65 14.35
CA ALA A 9 -42.69 15.98 15.32
C ALA A 9 -42.04 14.69 15.84
N ASP A 10 -40.79 14.40 15.46
CA ASP A 10 -40.00 13.32 16.06
C ASP A 10 -39.41 13.79 17.40
N ARG A 11 -40.09 13.43 18.49
CA ARG A 11 -39.60 13.54 19.87
C ARG A 11 -38.71 12.33 20.16
N ARG A 12 -37.40 12.45 19.98
CA ARG A 12 -36.46 11.49 20.60
C ARG A 12 -35.90 12.06 21.89
N CYS A 13 -36.45 11.53 22.97
CA CYS A 13 -36.09 11.73 24.35
C CYS A 13 -34.59 11.54 24.60
N GLY A 14 -34.11 12.34 25.55
CA GLY A 14 -32.75 12.35 26.03
C GLY A 14 -32.27 10.98 26.51
N ARG A 15 -31.06 10.64 26.07
CA ARG A 15 -30.30 9.53 26.63
C ARG A 15 -29.46 10.11 27.77
N GLU A 16 -29.77 9.66 28.99
CA GLU A 16 -29.07 9.95 30.23
C GLU A 16 -27.55 9.85 30.04
N ARG A 17 -26.85 10.98 30.17
CA ARG A 17 -25.42 10.98 30.51
C ARG A 17 -25.33 10.78 32.01
N ARG A 18 -25.20 9.53 32.45
CA ARG A 18 -24.67 9.28 33.80
C ARG A 18 -23.18 9.56 33.75
N THR A 19 -22.77 10.62 34.42
CA THR A 19 -21.38 11.03 34.62
C THR A 19 -20.65 9.97 35.43
N PHE A 20 -19.42 9.67 35.03
CA PHE A 20 -18.52 8.65 35.59
C PHE A 20 -18.05 8.95 37.03
N ASP A 21 -18.38 10.14 37.56
CA ASP A 21 -17.91 10.63 38.86
C ASP A 21 -18.93 10.42 40.00
N ASP A 22 -19.66 9.29 39.99
CA ASP A 22 -20.50 8.90 41.12
C ASP A 22 -19.67 8.09 42.14
N PRO A 23 -19.35 8.64 43.32
CA PRO A 23 -18.58 7.93 44.36
C PRO A 23 -19.33 6.73 44.95
N SER A 24 -20.60 6.52 44.59
CA SER A 24 -21.41 5.36 44.99
C SER A 24 -21.50 4.27 43.92
N TYR A 25 -20.81 4.40 42.78
CA TYR A 25 -20.78 3.38 41.74
C TYR A 25 -19.94 2.15 42.15
N PHE A 26 -20.62 1.15 42.71
CA PHE A 26 -20.11 -0.21 42.87
C PHE A 26 -20.21 -0.96 41.53
N GLY A 27 -19.24 -0.72 40.65
CA GLY A 27 -19.09 -1.48 39.41
C GLY A 27 -18.81 -2.98 39.67
N PRO A 28 -19.17 -3.86 38.72
CA PRO A 28 -19.06 -5.30 38.90
C PRO A 28 -17.61 -5.71 39.10
N GLU A 29 -17.34 -6.20 40.31
CA GLU A 29 -16.30 -7.15 40.71
C GLU A 29 -15.10 -7.27 39.77
N ARG A 30 -14.00 -6.68 40.22
CA ARG A 30 -12.65 -7.12 39.83
C ARG A 30 -12.49 -8.59 40.20
N ARG A 31 -12.82 -9.50 39.28
CA ARG A 31 -12.30 -10.87 39.32
C ARG A 31 -10.80 -10.77 39.05
N SER A 32 -10.03 -10.65 40.13
CA SER A 32 -8.62 -11.01 40.19
C SER A 32 -8.50 -12.52 40.00
N GLY A 33 -8.64 -12.96 38.75
CA GLY A 33 -8.29 -14.31 38.31
C GLY A 33 -6.83 -14.33 37.90
N LEU A 34 -5.96 -14.66 38.85
CA LEU A 34 -4.81 -15.51 38.56
C LEU A 34 -5.32 -16.79 37.85
N ASP A 35 -4.48 -17.40 37.03
CA ASP A 35 -4.74 -18.56 36.17
C ASP A 35 -5.53 -18.31 34.88
N ARG A 36 -4.81 -17.79 33.88
CA ARG A 36 -4.88 -18.36 32.53
C ARG A 36 -3.51 -18.89 32.14
N ARG A 37 -3.33 -20.19 32.35
CA ARG A 37 -2.37 -20.98 31.58
C ARG A 37 -2.83 -20.92 30.12
N SER A 38 -2.14 -20.11 29.32
CA SER A 38 -2.30 -20.12 27.87
C SER A 38 -1.57 -21.35 27.32
N ALA A 39 -2.29 -22.46 27.22
CA ALA A 39 -1.96 -23.54 26.30
C ALA A 39 -2.26 -23.03 24.87
N THR A 40 -1.24 -22.42 24.27
CA THR A 40 -1.13 -22.27 22.81
C THR A 40 0.28 -22.69 22.44
N GLU A 41 0.53 -23.99 22.57
CA GLU A 41 1.60 -24.65 21.85
C GLU A 41 1.22 -24.66 20.36
N GLY A 42 2.18 -24.33 19.50
CA GLY A 42 2.20 -24.87 18.14
C GLY A 42 1.64 -24.01 17.01
N ARG A 43 1.91 -22.70 16.98
CA ARG A 43 2.18 -22.06 15.68
C ARG A 43 3.53 -21.36 15.80
N GLY A 44 4.52 -21.96 15.16
CA GLY A 44 5.82 -21.34 14.97
C GLY A 44 5.60 -19.97 14.37
N PHE A 45 5.83 -18.94 15.20
CA PHE A 45 6.30 -17.68 14.69
C PHE A 45 7.57 -18.05 13.92
N LEU A 46 7.44 -18.09 12.60
CA LEU A 46 8.59 -17.84 11.76
C LEU A 46 9.23 -16.60 12.37
N ASN A 47 10.50 -16.74 12.75
CA ASN A 47 11.40 -15.61 12.90
C ASN A 47 11.30 -14.84 11.57
N LEU A 48 10.31 -13.97 11.46
CA LEU A 48 10.45 -12.74 10.69
C LEU A 48 11.63 -12.09 11.40
N GLN A 49 12.82 -12.36 10.87
CA GLN A 49 13.93 -11.49 11.17
C GLN A 49 13.36 -10.09 10.95
N PRO A 50 13.47 -9.17 11.93
CA PRO A 50 13.34 -7.77 11.60
C PRO A 50 14.24 -7.62 10.38
N PHE A 51 13.69 -7.23 9.22
CA PHE A 51 14.48 -6.86 8.05
C PHE A 51 15.61 -6.04 8.65
N ALA A 52 16.78 -6.66 8.74
CA ALA A 52 17.89 -5.99 9.36
C ALA A 52 18.01 -4.74 8.52
N ALA A 53 18.41 -3.64 9.13
CA ALA A 53 19.04 -2.57 8.37
C ALA A 53 20.38 -3.08 7.76
N GLY A 54 20.40 -4.31 7.23
CA GLY A 54 21.36 -4.82 6.30
C GLY A 54 21.17 -3.99 5.05
N GLU A 55 22.10 -3.06 4.92
CA GLU A 55 22.65 -2.66 3.64
C GLU A 55 21.55 -2.43 2.60
N SER A 56 21.05 -1.19 2.55
CA SER A 56 20.52 -0.60 1.31
C SER A 56 21.29 -1.22 0.16
N ALA A 57 20.64 -2.14 -0.56
CA ALA A 57 21.24 -2.85 -1.67
C ALA A 57 21.70 -1.78 -2.64
N VAL A 58 23.01 -1.59 -2.58
CA VAL A 58 23.80 -0.68 -3.36
C VAL A 58 23.52 -1.01 -4.81
N CYS A 59 23.13 0.02 -5.55
CA CYS A 59 23.28 0.18 -7.00
C CYS A 59 23.54 -1.14 -7.75
N VAL A 60 22.46 -1.81 -8.15
CA VAL A 60 22.52 -2.80 -9.22
C VAL A 60 23.22 -2.14 -10.41
N GLU A 61 24.35 -2.72 -10.84
CA GLU A 61 25.12 -2.26 -11.98
C GLU A 61 24.21 -2.06 -13.19
N ALA A 62 24.52 -1.03 -13.99
CA ALA A 62 23.69 -0.43 -15.04
C ALA A 62 23.38 -1.33 -16.26
N GLY A 63 23.00 -2.58 -16.06
CA GLY A 63 22.06 -3.27 -16.94
C GLY A 63 20.67 -2.78 -16.56
N ALA A 64 19.98 -2.10 -17.48
CA ALA A 64 18.67 -1.53 -17.21
C ALA A 64 17.73 -2.57 -16.60
N ALA A 65 17.45 -2.46 -15.30
CA ALA A 65 16.60 -3.39 -14.59
C ALA A 65 15.23 -3.40 -15.28
N ALA A 66 14.87 -4.55 -15.85
CA ALA A 66 13.55 -4.74 -16.42
C ALA A 66 12.52 -4.53 -15.30
N GLY A 67 11.49 -3.75 -15.58
CA GLY A 67 10.42 -3.48 -14.64
C GLY A 67 9.10 -3.45 -15.39
N HIS A 68 8.06 -3.95 -14.75
CA HIS A 68 6.71 -3.87 -15.28
C HIS A 68 5.91 -2.83 -14.51
N ARG A 69 5.05 -2.12 -15.22
CA ARG A 69 4.15 -1.13 -14.64
C ARG A 69 2.72 -1.60 -14.81
N LEU A 70 1.94 -1.56 -13.74
CA LEU A 70 0.50 -1.76 -13.83
C LEU A 70 -0.19 -0.41 -13.83
N VAL A 71 -0.99 -0.18 -14.87
CA VAL A 71 -1.78 1.05 -15.06
C VAL A 71 -3.25 0.69 -14.99
N ALA A 72 -4.04 1.51 -14.29
CA ALA A 72 -5.48 1.30 -14.26
C ALA A 72 -6.06 1.38 -15.68
N ARG A 73 -6.89 0.41 -16.05
CA ARG A 73 -7.56 0.38 -17.36
C ARG A 73 -8.45 1.63 -17.50
N ASN A 74 -8.49 2.22 -18.70
CA ASN A 74 -8.89 3.61 -19.06
C ASN A 74 -10.13 4.29 -18.42
N ASP A 75 -10.88 3.66 -17.52
CA ASP A 75 -12.00 4.26 -16.77
C ASP A 75 -11.92 3.99 -15.26
N HIS A 76 -10.84 3.36 -14.79
CA HIS A 76 -10.67 3.02 -13.39
C HIS A 76 -9.73 4.03 -12.71
N HIS A 77 -10.24 4.64 -11.65
CA HIS A 77 -9.37 5.34 -10.72
C HIS A 77 -8.39 4.37 -10.07
N LEU A 78 -7.16 4.81 -9.86
CA LEU A 78 -6.18 4.07 -9.08
C LEU A 78 -6.77 3.77 -7.70
N SER A 79 -6.79 2.48 -7.36
CA SER A 79 -7.34 2.00 -6.10
C SER A 79 -6.54 2.55 -4.92
N SER A 80 -7.22 2.82 -3.80
CA SER A 80 -6.52 3.19 -2.57
C SER A 80 -5.65 2.03 -2.07
N PRO A 81 -4.55 2.29 -1.34
CA PRO A 81 -3.66 1.25 -0.84
C PRO A 81 -4.37 0.13 -0.08
N LEU A 82 -5.34 0.47 0.76
CA LEU A 82 -6.14 -0.51 1.50
C LEU A 82 -6.98 -1.41 0.59
N VAL A 83 -7.52 -0.88 -0.51
CA VAL A 83 -8.29 -1.67 -1.48
C VAL A 83 -7.37 -2.60 -2.27
N VAL A 84 -6.18 -2.12 -2.65
CA VAL A 84 -5.17 -2.95 -3.31
C VAL A 84 -4.79 -4.12 -2.42
N VAL A 85 -4.38 -3.87 -1.17
CA VAL A 85 -4.00 -4.94 -0.22
C VAL A 85 -5.12 -5.96 -0.05
N LYS A 86 -6.37 -5.52 0.20
CA LYS A 86 -7.51 -6.45 0.35
C LYS A 86 -7.77 -7.32 -0.87
N ARG A 87 -7.60 -6.77 -2.08
CA ARG A 87 -7.76 -7.54 -3.32
C ARG A 87 -6.64 -8.56 -3.48
N LEU A 88 -5.41 -8.19 -3.14
CA LEU A 88 -4.29 -9.13 -3.14
C LEU A 88 -4.50 -10.25 -2.13
N GLU A 89 -4.93 -9.93 -0.90
CA GLU A 89 -5.25 -10.93 0.14
C GLU A 89 -6.34 -11.92 -0.30
N SER A 90 -7.26 -11.50 -1.18
CA SER A 90 -8.31 -12.39 -1.70
C SER A 90 -7.84 -13.34 -2.81
N GLU A 91 -6.69 -13.07 -3.42
CA GLU A 91 -6.17 -13.83 -4.58
C GLU A 91 -4.94 -14.67 -4.23
N PHE A 92 -4.04 -14.15 -3.39
CA PHE A 92 -2.75 -14.75 -3.11
C PHE A 92 -2.72 -15.42 -1.74
N ALA A 93 -2.00 -16.54 -1.62
CA ALA A 93 -1.92 -17.29 -0.37
C ALA A 93 -1.12 -16.56 0.71
N TYR A 94 -0.17 -15.70 0.31
CA TYR A 94 0.64 -14.91 1.20
C TYR A 94 0.69 -13.45 0.73
N VAL A 95 0.37 -12.55 1.66
CA VAL A 95 0.44 -11.09 1.49
C VAL A 95 0.92 -10.48 2.80
N GLU A 96 1.95 -9.64 2.71
CA GLU A 96 2.47 -8.84 3.80
C GLU A 96 2.44 -7.36 3.39
N ALA A 97 2.00 -6.50 4.31
CA ALA A 97 1.86 -5.08 4.08
C ALA A 97 2.52 -4.27 5.21
N ASP A 98 3.40 -3.33 4.85
CA ASP A 98 4.14 -2.49 5.79
C ASP A 98 4.02 -1.01 5.39
N ALA A 99 3.26 -0.25 6.20
CA ALA A 99 3.09 1.19 6.03
C ALA A 99 4.36 1.99 6.35
N ALA A 100 5.17 1.54 7.31
CA ALA A 100 6.41 2.22 7.68
C ALA A 100 7.49 2.05 6.59
N ALA A 101 7.58 0.86 5.99
CA ALA A 101 8.41 0.65 4.80
C ALA A 101 7.91 1.49 3.60
N GLY A 102 6.60 1.55 3.37
CA GLY A 102 6.01 2.38 2.32
C GLY A 102 6.35 3.87 2.48
N HIS A 103 6.19 4.42 3.68
CA HIS A 103 6.55 5.81 3.99
C HIS A 103 8.06 6.08 3.78
N ARG A 104 8.93 5.19 4.27
CA ARG A 104 10.40 5.32 4.07
C ARG A 104 10.77 5.37 2.59
N HIS A 105 10.17 4.51 1.77
CA HIS A 105 10.42 4.49 0.33
C HIS A 105 10.01 5.79 -0.36
N VAL A 106 8.87 6.39 0.02
CA VAL A 106 8.45 7.68 -0.56
C VAL A 106 9.42 8.80 -0.17
N LEU A 107 9.91 8.83 1.07
CA LEU A 107 10.92 9.81 1.49
C LEU A 107 12.22 9.68 0.70
N GLU A 108 12.67 8.45 0.46
CA GLU A 108 13.84 8.19 -0.38
C GLU A 108 13.63 8.69 -1.81
N MET A 109 12.46 8.39 -2.40
CA MET A 109 12.10 8.86 -3.74
C MET A 109 12.08 10.40 -3.83
N MET A 110 11.54 11.07 -2.81
CA MET A 110 11.57 12.54 -2.73
C MET A 110 13.01 13.07 -2.67
N SER A 111 13.87 12.48 -1.83
CA SER A 111 15.28 12.86 -1.74
C SER A 111 16.02 12.70 -3.07
N GLN A 112 15.75 11.61 -3.81
CA GLN A 112 16.33 11.40 -5.13
C GLN A 112 15.85 12.44 -6.16
N LEU A 113 14.59 12.85 -6.11
CA LEU A 113 14.04 13.90 -6.97
C LEU A 113 14.66 15.28 -6.65
N GLU A 114 14.84 15.59 -5.37
CA GLU A 114 15.49 16.83 -4.93
C GLU A 114 16.96 16.90 -5.37
N ALA A 115 17.70 15.80 -5.24
CA ALA A 115 19.09 15.72 -5.69
C ALA A 115 19.22 16.01 -7.21
N ARG A 116 18.29 15.51 -8.02
CA ARG A 116 18.26 15.73 -9.48
C ARG A 116 17.86 17.16 -9.88
N LYS A 117 17.15 17.89 -9.01
CA LYS A 117 16.72 19.27 -9.27
C LYS A 117 17.90 20.23 -9.44
N GLY A 118 19.07 19.90 -8.85
CA GLY A 118 20.30 20.68 -8.96
C GLY A 118 20.86 20.80 -10.39
N ASP A 119 20.68 19.77 -11.21
CA ASP A 119 21.28 19.72 -12.55
C ASP A 119 20.43 20.40 -13.62
N ARG A 120 19.10 20.33 -13.53
CA ARG A 120 18.13 21.05 -14.37
C ARG A 120 16.83 21.25 -13.61
N ARG A 121 16.53 22.49 -13.18
CA ARG A 121 15.22 22.83 -12.61
C ARG A 121 14.13 22.59 -13.65
N THR A 122 13.43 21.47 -13.54
CA THR A 122 12.29 21.13 -14.39
C THR A 122 11.02 21.21 -13.56
N PHE A 123 10.03 21.95 -14.06
CA PHE A 123 8.71 22.14 -13.42
C PHE A 123 8.04 20.81 -13.03
N VAL A 124 8.26 19.76 -13.82
CA VAL A 124 7.73 18.41 -13.60
C VAL A 124 8.18 17.79 -12.26
N CYS A 125 9.41 18.07 -11.82
CA CYS A 125 9.92 17.54 -10.55
C CYS A 125 9.21 18.19 -9.35
N ASP A 126 8.86 19.47 -9.46
CA ASP A 126 8.25 20.22 -8.35
C ASP A 126 6.82 19.76 -8.11
N GLU A 127 6.02 19.61 -9.17
CA GLU A 127 4.65 19.09 -9.06
C GLU A 127 4.63 17.67 -8.47
N ARG A 128 5.56 16.81 -8.90
CA ARG A 128 5.66 15.44 -8.38
C ARG A 128 6.08 15.42 -6.91
N LEU A 129 7.03 16.26 -6.50
CA LEU A 129 7.45 16.39 -5.10
C LEU A 129 6.32 16.85 -4.19
N GLU A 130 5.56 17.87 -4.61
CA GLU A 130 4.39 18.34 -3.87
C GLU A 130 3.36 17.21 -3.72
N ARG A 131 3.06 16.50 -4.81
CA ARG A 131 2.14 15.35 -4.78
C ARG A 131 2.61 14.28 -3.80
N LEU A 132 3.87 13.83 -3.89
CA LEU A 132 4.43 12.80 -2.99
C LEU A 132 4.37 13.26 -1.53
N ASN A 133 4.68 14.52 -1.25
CA ASN A 133 4.62 15.06 0.11
C ASN A 133 3.21 14.97 0.73
N THR A 134 2.14 15.09 -0.08
CA THR A 134 0.75 14.97 0.41
C THR A 134 0.29 13.53 0.67
N VAL A 135 0.93 12.53 0.04
CA VAL A 135 0.48 11.13 0.10
C VAL A 135 1.45 10.17 0.80
N LYS A 136 2.63 10.63 1.20
CA LYS A 136 3.68 9.80 1.80
C LYS A 136 3.22 8.97 3.01
N ASP A 137 2.38 9.53 3.89
CA ASP A 137 1.88 8.85 5.09
C ASP A 137 0.83 7.78 4.79
N ARG A 138 0.39 7.69 3.53
CA ARG A 138 -0.60 6.73 3.05
C ARG A 138 0.03 5.64 2.18
N ALA A 139 1.33 5.72 1.89
CA ALA A 139 2.01 4.72 1.08
C ALA A 139 2.18 3.42 1.87
N VAL A 140 2.04 2.28 1.19
CA VAL A 140 2.16 0.95 1.79
C VAL A 140 3.08 0.11 0.92
N TYR A 141 4.14 -0.44 1.51
CA TYR A 141 4.93 -1.49 0.86
C TYR A 141 4.17 -2.81 0.95
N VAL A 142 4.11 -3.55 -0.15
CA VAL A 142 3.41 -4.83 -0.22
C VAL A 142 4.33 -5.89 -0.82
N HIS A 143 4.40 -7.03 -0.15
CA HIS A 143 5.13 -8.23 -0.55
C HIS A 143 4.15 -9.40 -0.61
N PHE A 144 4.07 -10.11 -1.74
CA PHE A 144 3.06 -11.17 -1.91
C PHE A 144 3.49 -12.26 -2.89
N GLY A 145 2.86 -13.44 -2.75
CA GLY A 145 3.12 -14.62 -3.55
C GLY A 145 2.22 -15.80 -3.14
N ASP A 146 2.46 -16.97 -3.73
CA ASP A 146 1.75 -18.20 -3.38
C ASP A 146 2.49 -19.03 -2.32
N ASP A 147 3.84 -18.92 -2.25
CA ASP A 147 4.67 -19.57 -1.24
C ASP A 147 5.53 -18.52 -0.49
N PRO A 148 5.31 -18.30 0.82
CA PRO A 148 6.11 -17.36 1.61
C PRO A 148 7.59 -17.77 1.75
N SER A 149 7.92 -19.02 1.41
CA SER A 149 9.28 -19.56 1.48
C SER A 149 10.04 -19.42 0.16
N SER A 150 9.37 -18.97 -0.91
CA SER A 150 9.97 -18.88 -2.23
C SER A 150 10.87 -17.65 -2.34
N GLU A 151 12.14 -17.88 -2.71
CA GLU A 151 13.11 -16.81 -2.97
C GLU A 151 12.98 -16.20 -4.36
N THR A 152 12.17 -16.79 -5.26
CA THR A 152 12.11 -16.35 -6.67
C THR A 152 10.69 -16.15 -7.21
N GLU A 153 9.67 -16.63 -6.51
CA GLU A 153 8.27 -16.54 -6.93
C GLU A 153 7.49 -15.60 -5.99
N TYR A 154 7.95 -14.36 -5.90
CA TYR A 154 7.26 -13.31 -5.15
C TYR A 154 7.18 -12.02 -5.98
N LEU A 155 6.36 -11.08 -5.51
CA LEU A 155 6.31 -9.72 -6.03
C LEU A 155 6.35 -8.74 -4.87
N CYS A 156 7.10 -7.65 -5.06
CA CYS A 156 7.10 -6.53 -4.14
C CYS A 156 6.82 -5.21 -4.88
N THR A 157 6.07 -4.31 -4.24
CA THR A 157 5.80 -2.98 -4.78
C THR A 157 5.40 -2.01 -3.66
N VAL A 158 5.50 -0.71 -3.94
CA VAL A 158 5.00 0.34 -3.04
C VAL A 158 3.75 0.94 -3.65
N VAL A 159 2.63 0.79 -2.94
CA VAL A 159 1.34 1.33 -3.35
C VAL A 159 1.23 2.77 -2.86
N ILE A 160 1.46 3.72 -3.77
CA ILE A 160 1.33 5.16 -3.52
C ILE A 160 -0.01 5.64 -4.10
N PRO A 161 -0.88 6.32 -3.32
CA PRO A 161 -2.15 6.83 -3.85
C PRO A 161 -1.96 7.72 -5.08
N GLY A 162 -2.67 7.40 -6.17
CA GLY A 162 -2.63 8.20 -7.40
C GLY A 162 -1.41 7.95 -8.30
N GLU A 163 -0.53 7.02 -7.94
CA GLU A 163 0.59 6.58 -8.76
C GLU A 163 0.35 5.16 -9.31
N PRO A 164 0.93 4.83 -10.49
CA PRO A 164 0.93 3.46 -11.01
C PRO A 164 1.72 2.52 -10.11
N LEU A 165 1.41 1.21 -10.16
CA LEU A 165 2.23 0.21 -9.48
C LEU A 165 3.42 -0.13 -10.36
N VAL A 166 4.61 -0.16 -9.76
CA VAL A 166 5.85 -0.52 -10.46
C VAL A 166 6.45 -1.72 -9.75
N PHE A 167 6.79 -2.75 -10.52
CA PHE A 167 7.44 -3.97 -10.06
C PHE A 167 8.86 -4.00 -10.61
N GLN A 168 9.82 -4.15 -9.70
CA GLN A 168 11.23 -4.30 -10.02
C GLN A 168 11.65 -5.73 -9.72
N TYR A 169 12.54 -6.27 -10.55
CA TYR A 169 13.05 -7.62 -10.41
C TYR A 169 14.53 -7.59 -10.08
N GLU A 170 14.95 -8.51 -9.22
CA GLU A 170 16.36 -8.69 -8.86
C GLU A 170 17.17 -9.31 -10.00
N SER A 171 16.52 -10.08 -10.87
CA SER A 171 17.14 -10.72 -12.02
C SER A 171 16.11 -11.08 -13.09
N ALA A 172 16.56 -11.34 -14.32
CA ALA A 172 15.70 -11.87 -15.39
C ALA A 172 15.14 -13.27 -15.07
N THR A 173 15.73 -14.00 -14.12
CA THR A 173 15.18 -15.27 -13.63
C THR A 173 14.00 -15.01 -12.69
N HIS A 174 14.14 -14.06 -11.77
CA HIS A 174 13.04 -13.62 -10.90
C HIS A 174 11.88 -13.05 -11.74
N GLU A 175 12.15 -12.20 -12.73
CA GLU A 175 11.13 -11.67 -13.66
C GLU A 175 10.31 -12.79 -14.32
N ARG A 176 10.99 -13.80 -14.88
CA ARG A 176 10.33 -14.93 -15.55
C ARG A 176 9.50 -15.77 -14.57
N ALA A 177 10.00 -16.00 -13.36
CA ALA A 177 9.31 -16.75 -12.33
C ALA A 177 8.06 -16.02 -11.81
N ALA A 178 8.17 -14.71 -11.58
CA ALA A 178 7.10 -13.87 -11.06
C ALA A 178 6.04 -13.47 -12.11
N TRP A 179 6.28 -13.77 -13.40
CA TRP A 179 5.39 -13.34 -14.50
C TRP A 179 3.94 -13.81 -14.36
N LEU A 180 3.72 -15.03 -13.88
CA LEU A 180 2.36 -15.54 -13.65
C LEU A 180 1.66 -14.81 -12.50
N LEU A 181 2.39 -14.47 -11.44
CA LEU A 181 1.88 -13.66 -10.32
C LEU A 181 1.51 -12.26 -10.80
N LEU A 182 2.33 -11.64 -11.64
CA LEU A 182 2.07 -10.30 -12.18
C LEU A 182 0.76 -10.28 -12.99
N LYS A 183 0.54 -11.29 -13.85
CA LYS A 183 -0.69 -11.42 -14.62
C LYS A 183 -1.93 -11.59 -13.75
N ARG A 184 -1.84 -12.40 -12.69
CA ARG A 184 -2.93 -12.58 -11.72
C ARG A 184 -3.21 -11.28 -10.97
N CYS A 185 -2.17 -10.60 -10.53
CA CYS A 185 -2.25 -9.30 -9.85
C CYS A 185 -2.95 -8.27 -10.75
N ALA A 186 -2.50 -8.11 -12.00
CA ALA A 186 -3.12 -7.21 -12.97
C ALA A 186 -4.61 -7.53 -13.17
N LYS A 187 -4.96 -8.81 -13.34
CA LYS A 187 -6.35 -9.26 -13.48
C LYS A 187 -7.21 -8.89 -12.27
N VAL A 188 -6.73 -9.13 -11.06
CA VAL A 188 -7.47 -8.90 -9.81
C VAL A 188 -7.64 -7.42 -9.50
N LEU A 189 -6.64 -6.61 -9.86
CA LEU A 189 -6.72 -5.16 -9.74
C LEU A 189 -7.54 -4.52 -10.86
N GLY A 190 -7.74 -5.22 -11.98
CA GLY A 190 -8.36 -4.68 -13.19
C GLY A 190 -7.44 -3.71 -13.92
N TYR A 191 -6.13 -3.96 -13.86
CA TYR A 191 -5.08 -3.11 -14.42
C TYR A 191 -4.50 -3.78 -15.67
N ASP A 192 -3.96 -2.97 -16.58
CA ASP A 192 -3.20 -3.41 -17.73
C ASP A 192 -1.70 -3.44 -17.40
N ILE A 193 -0.99 -4.42 -17.97
CA ILE A 193 0.47 -4.51 -17.86
C ILE A 193 1.07 -3.65 -18.97
N ASP A 194 1.77 -2.60 -18.58
CA ASP A 194 2.57 -1.76 -19.45
C ASP A 194 4.02 -2.24 -19.35
N ASP A 195 4.54 -2.74 -20.47
CA ASP A 195 5.95 -3.07 -20.61
C ASP A 195 6.70 -1.75 -20.64
N VAL A 196 7.20 -1.33 -19.48
CA VAL A 196 8.23 -0.30 -19.40
C VAL A 196 9.50 -0.94 -19.96
N LYS A 197 9.55 -1.07 -21.29
CA LYS A 197 10.83 -1.15 -21.97
C LYS A 197 11.62 -0.01 -21.39
N ALA A 198 12.77 -0.35 -20.81
CA ALA A 198 13.68 0.61 -20.24
C ALA A 198 14.18 1.51 -21.39
N ASP A 199 13.33 2.40 -21.86
CA ASP A 199 13.66 3.53 -22.70
C ASP A 199 14.32 4.51 -21.72
N VAL A 200 15.50 4.09 -21.23
CA VAL A 200 16.47 4.91 -20.51
C VAL A 200 17.12 5.85 -21.54
N ARG A 201 16.27 6.50 -22.34
CA ARG A 201 16.49 7.83 -22.86
C ARG A 201 15.59 8.72 -22.02
N LEU A 202 16.09 9.01 -20.81
CA LEU A 202 15.60 10.06 -19.92
C LEU A 202 15.27 11.32 -20.75
N GLY A 203 13.99 11.54 -21.06
CA GLY A 203 13.60 12.73 -21.81
C GLY A 203 12.25 12.72 -22.54
N SER A 204 11.42 11.68 -22.47
CA SER A 204 10.16 11.67 -23.23
C SER A 204 9.00 10.96 -22.52
N LEU A 205 8.66 11.38 -21.31
CA LEU A 205 7.28 11.15 -20.83
C LEU A 205 6.37 12.12 -21.58
N SER A 206 5.84 11.65 -22.72
CA SER A 206 4.72 12.28 -23.41
C SER A 206 3.48 12.16 -22.52
N LEU A 207 3.28 13.15 -21.64
CA LEU A 207 1.97 13.43 -21.07
C LEU A 207 1.04 13.79 -22.24
N GLN A 208 0.23 12.82 -22.68
CA GLN A 208 -0.90 13.17 -23.52
C GLN A 208 -1.89 13.96 -22.65
N PRO A 209 -2.29 15.18 -23.05
CA PRO A 209 -3.32 15.92 -22.34
C PRO A 209 -4.62 15.12 -22.43
N GLN A 210 -5.16 14.71 -21.28
CA GLN A 210 -6.54 14.27 -21.20
C GLN A 210 -7.42 15.52 -21.35
N TYR A 211 -8.07 15.62 -22.51
CA TYR A 211 -9.09 16.62 -22.81
C TYR A 211 -10.44 16.22 -22.19
#